data_AF-A0A117Q0A3-F1
#
_entry.id   AF-A0A117Q0A3-F1
#
_cell.length_a   1.000
_cell.length_b   1.000
_cell.length_c   1.000
_cell.angle_alpha   90.00
_cell.angle_beta   90.00
_cell.angle_gamma   90.00
#
_symmetry.space_group_name_H-M   'P 1'
#
loop_
_entity.id
_entity.type
_entity.pdbx_description
1 polymer ?
#
loop_
_entity_poly.entity_id
_entity_poly.type
_entity_poly.pdbx_seq_one_letter_code
_entity_poly.pdbx_strand_id
1 'polypeptide(L)'
;MRRRTVTAGNLEEFLEATAPAGQAAEQPEPQAPPARPAPPRDHGLRTEFEFELPRGYVDEAGTLHRHGAMRLATARDELRPQIDLRVKENPAYLSVVLLSQVITRLGTITDVHAGIVERMYATDVAFLQDFYRRVNSEGHTRAAVTCPHCEGGFEVDLSGGRLGES
;
A
#
# COMPACT_ATOMS: atom_id res chain seq x y z
N MET A 1 -38.60 -61.58 -57.04
CA MET A 1 -38.88 -62.54 -55.93
C MET A 1 -37.52 -62.92 -55.34
N ARG A 2 -37.19 -62.77 -54.06
CA ARG A 2 -37.93 -63.04 -52.82
C ARG A 2 -37.52 -62.05 -51.74
N ARG A 3 -38.50 -61.55 -50.97
CA ARG A 3 -38.29 -60.85 -49.71
C ARG A 3 -37.73 -61.85 -48.69
N ARG A 4 -36.71 -61.47 -47.93
CA ARG A 4 -36.31 -62.13 -46.68
C ARG A 4 -36.47 -61.12 -45.56
N THR A 5 -37.53 -61.29 -44.79
CA THR A 5 -37.70 -60.75 -43.44
C THR A 5 -36.72 -61.46 -42.51
N VAL A 6 -35.94 -60.69 -41.74
CA VAL A 6 -35.18 -61.20 -40.59
C VAL A 6 -35.76 -60.56 -39.34
N THR A 7 -36.16 -61.44 -38.44
CA THR A 7 -36.84 -61.24 -37.17
C THR A 7 -35.96 -60.52 -36.15
N ALA A 8 -36.55 -59.67 -35.33
CA ALA A 8 -35.88 -59.07 -34.17
C ALA A 8 -35.59 -60.16 -33.11
N GLY A 9 -34.32 -60.37 -32.77
CA GLY A 9 -33.90 -61.33 -31.75
C GLY A 9 -32.39 -61.53 -31.71
N ASN A 10 -31.67 -60.54 -31.18
CA ASN A 10 -30.42 -60.64 -30.39
C ASN A 10 -29.69 -59.28 -30.36
N LEU A 11 -30.25 -58.31 -29.65
CA LEU A 11 -29.60 -57.01 -29.41
C LEU A 11 -28.63 -57.05 -28.21
N GLU A 12 -28.44 -58.22 -27.58
CA GLU A 12 -27.61 -58.37 -26.37
C GLU A 12 -26.16 -58.80 -26.67
N GLU A 13 -25.89 -59.35 -27.85
CA GLU A 13 -24.57 -59.94 -28.17
C GLU A 13 -23.53 -58.92 -28.71
N PHE A 14 -23.93 -57.67 -28.97
CA PHE A 14 -23.04 -56.62 -29.48
C PHE A 14 -22.49 -55.67 -28.40
N LEU A 15 -22.96 -55.75 -27.16
CA LEU A 15 -22.58 -54.83 -26.09
C LEU A 15 -21.43 -55.32 -25.20
N GLU A 16 -20.94 -56.55 -25.37
CA GLU A 16 -19.89 -57.14 -24.52
C GLU A 16 -18.48 -57.13 -25.12
N ALA A 17 -18.27 -56.53 -26.30
CA ALA A 17 -16.96 -56.53 -26.98
C ALA A 17 -16.06 -55.30 -26.70
N THR A 18 -16.27 -54.57 -25.59
CA THR A 18 -15.35 -53.51 -25.14
C THR A 18 -15.14 -53.55 -23.62
N ALA A 19 -14.65 -54.69 -23.11
CA ALA A 19 -14.00 -54.75 -21.81
C ALA A 19 -12.50 -54.35 -21.96
N PRO A 20 -11.92 -53.56 -21.04
CA PRO A 20 -10.60 -52.98 -21.20
C PRO A 20 -9.50 -54.02 -20.92
N ALA A 21 -8.56 -54.16 -21.85
CA ALA A 21 -7.29 -54.82 -21.61
C ALA A 21 -6.27 -53.77 -21.17
N GLY A 22 -5.63 -53.97 -20.02
CA GLY A 22 -4.43 -53.23 -19.63
C GLY A 22 -4.40 -52.79 -18.18
N GLN A 23 -3.94 -53.69 -17.31
CA GLN A 23 -3.37 -53.31 -16.02
C GLN A 23 -2.06 -52.56 -16.30
N ALA A 24 -2.07 -51.23 -16.19
CA ALA A 24 -0.87 -50.45 -15.99
C ALA A 24 -0.73 -50.21 -14.49
N ALA A 25 0.36 -50.70 -13.91
CA ALA A 25 0.68 -50.49 -12.51
C ALA A 25 0.82 -48.99 -12.23
N GLU A 26 -0.08 -48.47 -11.40
CA GLU A 26 -0.01 -47.11 -10.87
C GLU A 26 1.16 -47.06 -9.89
N GLN A 27 2.30 -46.51 -10.34
CA GLN A 27 3.40 -46.19 -9.46
C GLN A 27 2.94 -45.04 -8.55
N PRO A 28 2.98 -45.18 -7.22
CA PRO A 28 2.64 -44.06 -6.36
C PRO A 28 3.67 -42.96 -6.58
N GLU A 29 3.23 -41.81 -7.10
CA GLU A 29 4.03 -40.59 -7.09
C GLU A 29 4.52 -40.34 -5.67
N PRO A 30 5.82 -40.01 -5.46
CA PRO A 30 6.29 -39.61 -4.14
C PRO A 30 5.53 -38.34 -3.75
N GLN A 31 4.60 -38.50 -2.80
CA GLN A 31 3.83 -37.40 -2.24
C GLN A 31 4.82 -36.39 -1.68
N ALA A 32 4.89 -35.22 -2.31
CA ALA A 32 5.64 -34.10 -1.76
C ALA A 32 5.16 -33.87 -0.33
N PRO A 33 6.08 -33.76 0.66
CA PRO A 33 5.69 -33.54 2.05
C PRO A 33 4.75 -32.34 2.12
N PRO A 34 3.72 -32.36 2.99
CA PRO A 34 2.79 -31.25 3.10
C PRO A 34 3.59 -29.98 3.34
N ALA A 35 3.44 -29.02 2.43
CA ALA A 35 4.07 -27.72 2.56
C ALA A 35 3.70 -27.19 3.94
N ARG A 36 4.71 -26.99 4.79
CA ARG A 36 4.50 -26.31 6.08
C ARG A 36 3.73 -25.02 5.78
N PRO A 37 2.63 -24.72 6.48
CA PRO A 37 1.95 -23.45 6.29
C PRO A 37 2.99 -22.36 6.45
N ALA A 38 3.11 -21.49 5.44
CA ALA A 38 3.97 -20.32 5.52
C ALA A 38 3.60 -19.58 6.82
N PRO A 39 4.59 -19.08 7.57
CA PRO A 39 4.29 -18.32 8.78
C PRO A 39 3.29 -17.22 8.43
N PRO A 40 2.30 -16.96 9.30
CA PRO A 40 1.37 -15.86 9.08
C PRO A 40 2.22 -14.62 8.87
N ARG A 41 2.12 -14.04 7.67
CA ARG A 41 2.77 -12.77 7.41
C ARG A 41 1.96 -11.75 8.19
N ASP A 42 2.45 -11.41 9.37
CA ASP A 42 1.92 -10.32 10.16
C ASP A 42 2.27 -9.02 9.43
N HIS A 43 1.43 -8.68 8.44
CA HIS A 43 1.44 -7.36 7.84
C HIS A 43 0.61 -6.46 8.76
N GLY A 44 1.09 -6.25 9.98
CA GLY A 44 0.50 -5.28 10.89
C GLY A 44 0.33 -3.95 10.16
N LEU A 45 -0.82 -3.30 10.34
CA LEU A 45 -1.09 -2.01 9.71
C LEU A 45 -0.01 -1.00 10.15
N ARG A 46 0.79 -0.53 9.20
CA ARG A 46 1.74 0.56 9.45
C ARG A 46 0.95 1.86 9.57
N THR A 47 0.92 2.42 10.76
CA THR A 47 0.16 3.64 11.08
C THR A 47 1.04 4.88 11.15
N GLU A 48 2.37 4.73 11.15
CA GLU A 48 3.34 5.82 11.19
C GLU A 48 4.38 5.72 10.07
N PHE A 49 4.71 6.87 9.51
CA PHE A 49 5.62 7.02 8.37
C PHE A 49 6.65 8.10 8.67
N GLU A 50 7.92 7.77 8.43
CA GLU A 50 9.02 8.70 8.64
C GLU A 50 9.20 9.60 7.42
N PHE A 51 9.63 10.84 7.67
CA PHE A 51 9.93 11.82 6.63
C PHE A 51 11.20 12.60 6.97
N GLU A 52 11.80 13.22 5.95
CA GLU A 52 12.88 14.19 6.10
C GLU A 52 12.52 15.50 5.41
N LEU A 53 12.61 16.60 6.15
CA LEU A 53 12.35 17.94 5.62
C LEU A 53 13.50 18.40 4.69
N PRO A 54 13.20 18.92 3.49
CA PRO A 54 14.20 19.46 2.57
C PRO A 54 15.13 20.52 3.18
N ARG A 55 14.58 21.45 3.99
CA ARG A 55 15.37 22.50 4.67
C ARG A 55 15.50 22.22 6.16
N GLY A 56 14.40 21.85 6.81
CA GLY A 56 14.35 21.57 8.24
C GLY A 56 13.83 22.75 9.05
N TYR A 57 13.35 22.45 10.25
CA TYR A 57 12.84 23.41 11.21
C TYR A 57 13.91 23.78 12.23
N VAL A 58 14.13 25.08 12.46
CA VAL A 58 15.03 25.56 13.52
C VAL A 58 14.19 26.01 14.70
N ASP A 59 14.44 25.42 15.87
CA ASP A 59 13.73 25.80 17.09
C ASP A 59 14.31 27.06 17.76
N GLU A 60 13.72 27.48 18.86
CA GLU A 60 14.13 28.67 19.61
C GLU A 60 15.53 28.53 20.23
N ALA A 61 16.01 27.29 20.44
CA ALA A 61 17.36 27.01 20.92
C ALA A 61 18.39 26.97 19.78
N GLY A 62 17.97 27.16 18.53
CA GLY A 62 18.82 27.08 17.34
C GLY A 62 19.10 25.65 16.88
N THR A 63 18.37 24.65 17.40
CA THR A 63 18.52 23.25 16.99
C THR A 63 17.79 23.01 15.67
N LEU A 64 18.46 22.37 14.71
CA LEU A 64 17.89 22.00 13.42
C LEU A 64 17.25 20.61 13.48
N HIS A 65 15.95 20.55 13.20
CA HIS A 65 15.14 19.33 13.12
C HIS A 65 14.77 19.04 11.66
N ARG A 66 15.31 17.95 11.12
CA ARG A 66 15.01 17.51 9.73
C ARG A 66 14.17 16.25 9.66
N HIS A 67 14.44 15.27 10.52
CA HIS A 67 13.72 14.00 10.52
C HIS A 67 12.46 14.09 11.37
N GLY A 68 11.39 13.44 10.94
CA GLY A 68 10.14 13.39 11.69
C GLY A 68 9.31 12.16 11.37
N ALA A 69 8.18 12.05 12.05
CA ALA A 69 7.20 10.99 11.82
C ALA A 69 5.80 11.59 11.74
N MET A 70 4.98 11.02 10.86
CA MET A 70 3.58 11.36 10.68
C MET A 70 2.74 10.09 10.77
N ARG A 71 1.64 10.16 11.50
CA ARG A 71 0.66 9.08 11.57
C ARG A 71 -0.42 9.22 10.49
N LEU A 72 -1.10 8.12 10.19
CA LEU A 72 -2.36 8.18 9.44
C LEU A 72 -3.37 9.10 10.16
N ALA A 73 -4.04 9.92 9.36
CA ALA A 73 -5.14 10.74 9.79
C ALA A 73 -6.34 9.86 10.12
N THR A 74 -7.03 10.22 11.21
CA THR A 74 -8.33 9.65 11.53
C THR A 74 -9.43 10.55 10.96
N ALA A 75 -10.65 10.03 10.84
CA ALA A 75 -11.81 10.85 10.48
C ALA A 75 -11.99 12.06 11.42
N ARG A 76 -11.57 11.95 12.68
CA ARG A 76 -11.60 13.06 13.63
C ARG A 76 -10.64 14.19 13.25
N ASP A 77 -9.45 13.85 12.75
CA ASP A 77 -8.44 14.83 12.34
C ASP A 77 -8.92 15.61 11.11
N GLU A 78 -9.70 14.99 10.22
CA GLU A 78 -10.28 15.64 9.03
C GLU A 78 -11.45 16.57 9.35
N LEU A 79 -12.29 16.19 10.32
CA LEU A 79 -13.50 16.94 10.66
C LEU A 79 -13.25 18.09 11.64
N ARG A 80 -12.37 17.90 12.62
CA ARG A 80 -12.12 18.91 13.68
C ARG A 80 -11.69 20.29 13.15
N PRO A 81 -10.80 20.41 12.15
CA PRO A 81 -10.36 21.70 11.63
C PRO A 81 -11.47 22.55 11.01
N GLN A 82 -12.53 21.92 10.48
CA GLN A 82 -13.63 22.64 9.82
C GLN A 82 -14.42 23.54 10.78
N ILE A 83 -14.32 23.27 12.09
CA ILE A 83 -15.01 24.03 13.13
C ILE A 83 -14.12 25.17 13.64
N ASP A 84 -12.81 25.10 13.42
CA ASP A 84 -11.82 26.09 13.88
C ASP A 84 -12.08 27.48 13.27
N LEU A 85 -12.15 28.50 14.12
CA LEU A 85 -12.47 29.87 13.68
C LEU A 85 -11.40 30.41 12.71
N ARG A 86 -10.13 30.08 12.91
CA ARG A 86 -9.03 30.54 12.07
C ARG A 86 -9.12 29.94 10.67
N VAL A 87 -9.59 28.69 10.56
CA VAL A 87 -9.83 28.02 9.28
C VAL A 87 -11.04 28.61 8.56
N LYS A 88 -12.10 28.96 9.30
CA LYS A 88 -13.26 29.65 8.73
C LYS A 88 -12.93 31.03 8.18
N GLU A 89 -12.09 31.77 8.89
CA GLU A 89 -11.61 33.09 8.46
C GLU A 89 -10.60 32.98 7.32
N ASN A 90 -9.75 31.95 7.34
CA ASN A 90 -8.74 31.70 6.33
C ASN A 90 -8.64 30.20 5.99
N PRO A 91 -9.30 29.75 4.90
CA PRO A 91 -9.27 28.35 4.48
C PRO A 91 -7.85 27.81 4.21
N ALA A 92 -6.89 28.67 3.86
CA ALA A 92 -5.50 28.24 3.67
C ALA A 92 -4.85 27.74 4.97
N TYR A 93 -5.40 28.12 6.13
CA TYR A 93 -4.91 27.71 7.44
C TYR A 93 -5.26 26.25 7.79
N LEU A 94 -6.18 25.62 7.05
CA LEU A 94 -6.58 24.22 7.23
C LEU A 94 -5.36 23.27 7.23
N SER A 95 -4.44 23.47 6.30
CA SER A 95 -3.25 22.62 6.17
C SER A 95 -2.36 22.69 7.41
N VAL A 96 -2.20 23.87 7.99
CA VAL A 96 -1.39 24.07 9.20
C VAL A 96 -2.00 23.29 10.38
N VAL A 97 -3.31 23.41 10.55
CA VAL A 97 -4.05 22.73 11.62
C VAL A 97 -4.04 21.21 11.43
N LEU A 98 -4.22 20.72 10.20
CA LEU A 98 -4.14 19.29 9.89
C LEU A 98 -2.75 18.73 10.18
N LEU A 99 -1.70 19.32 9.61
CA LEU A 99 -0.32 18.87 9.78
C LEU A 99 0.08 18.83 11.26
N SER A 100 -0.33 19.83 12.04
CA SER A 100 -0.04 19.85 13.48
C SER A 100 -0.67 18.71 14.28
N GLN A 101 -1.73 18.05 13.77
CA GLN A 101 -2.40 16.96 14.48
C GLN A 101 -1.83 15.57 14.14
N VAL A 102 -1.19 15.45 12.98
CA VAL A 102 -0.75 14.17 12.43
C VAL A 102 0.75 13.98 12.49
N ILE A 103 1.54 15.04 12.60
CA ILE A 103 2.97 14.92 12.88
C ILE A 103 3.13 14.51 14.35
N THR A 104 3.67 13.31 14.58
CA THR A 104 3.86 12.74 15.92
C THR A 104 5.23 13.06 16.49
N ARG A 105 6.21 13.36 15.63
CA ARG A 105 7.57 13.74 16.03
C ARG A 105 8.24 14.61 14.97
N LEU A 106 9.01 15.59 15.41
CA LEU A 106 9.94 16.37 14.58
C LEU A 106 11.27 16.52 15.33
N GLY A 107 12.27 15.73 14.95
CA GLY A 107 13.52 15.61 15.66
C GLY A 107 13.29 15.19 17.11
N THR A 108 13.66 16.06 18.06
CA THR A 108 13.42 15.83 19.49
C THR A 108 12.08 16.39 19.99
N ILE A 109 11.31 17.05 19.12
CA ILE A 109 10.02 17.66 19.47
C ILE A 109 8.91 16.62 19.30
N THR A 110 8.17 16.34 20.38
CA THR A 110 7.01 15.44 20.37
C THR A 110 5.67 16.15 20.51
N ASP A 111 5.67 17.38 21.07
CA ASP A 111 4.47 18.22 21.17
C ASP A 111 4.40 19.16 19.98
N VAL A 112 4.03 18.61 18.81
CA VAL A 112 3.90 19.40 17.58
C VAL A 112 2.54 20.11 17.57
N HIS A 113 2.57 21.43 17.44
CA HIS A 113 1.38 22.27 17.39
C HIS A 113 1.44 23.24 16.22
N ALA A 114 0.33 23.92 15.93
CA ALA A 114 0.20 24.78 14.75
C ALA A 114 1.30 25.85 14.65
N GLY A 115 1.66 26.49 15.78
CA GLY A 115 2.77 27.46 15.83
C GLY A 115 4.15 26.94 15.41
N ILE A 116 4.42 25.63 15.49
CA ILE A 116 5.66 25.05 14.94
C ILE A 116 5.57 25.04 13.41
N VAL A 117 4.46 24.56 12.87
CA VAL A 117 4.22 24.48 11.42
C VAL A 117 4.21 25.87 10.77
N GLU A 118 3.65 26.89 11.44
CA GLU A 118 3.66 28.29 10.99
C GLU A 118 5.07 28.87 10.82
N ARG A 119 6.04 28.38 11.60
CA ARG A 119 7.42 28.85 11.57
C ARG A 119 8.32 28.05 10.62
N MET A 120 7.79 27.03 9.95
CA MET A 120 8.54 26.27 8.95
C MET A 120 8.70 27.06 7.65
N TYR A 121 9.73 26.71 6.86
CA TYR A 121 9.85 27.22 5.50
C TYR A 121 8.67 26.75 4.64
N ALA A 122 8.23 27.61 3.71
CA ALA A 122 7.15 27.27 2.78
C ALA A 122 7.42 25.99 1.98
N THR A 123 8.69 25.72 1.63
CA THR A 123 9.11 24.48 0.96
C THR A 123 8.86 23.24 1.81
N ASP A 124 9.10 23.32 3.12
CA ASP A 124 8.91 22.19 4.02
C ASP A 124 7.42 21.94 4.31
N VAL A 125 6.62 23.01 4.44
CA VAL A 125 5.16 22.88 4.55
C VAL A 125 4.57 22.23 3.30
N ALA A 126 5.00 22.66 2.11
CA ALA A 126 4.56 22.05 0.85
C ALA A 126 4.94 20.56 0.74
N PHE A 127 6.15 20.20 1.16
CA PHE A 127 6.59 18.81 1.25
C PHE A 127 5.69 17.99 2.19
N LEU A 128 5.41 18.51 3.39
CA LEU A 128 4.56 17.83 4.37
C LEU A 128 3.11 17.68 3.90
N GLN A 129 2.56 18.68 3.20
CA GLN A 129 1.23 18.60 2.58
C GLN A 129 1.16 17.49 1.52
N ASP A 130 2.20 17.33 0.70
CA ASP A 130 2.28 16.27 -0.29
C ASP A 130 2.45 14.90 0.37
N PHE A 131 3.33 14.80 1.38
CA PHE A 131 3.53 13.59 2.16
C PHE A 131 2.23 13.12 2.83
N TYR A 132 1.50 14.04 3.47
CA TYR A 132 0.19 13.79 4.07
C TYR A 132 -0.80 13.17 3.09
N ARG A 133 -0.94 13.77 1.90
CA ARG A 133 -1.85 13.28 0.87
C ARG A 133 -1.51 11.86 0.45
N ARG A 134 -0.23 11.54 0.25
CA ARG A 134 0.23 10.20 -0.16
C ARG A 134 -0.07 9.15 0.89
N VAL A 135 0.39 9.36 2.13
CA VAL A 135 0.23 8.33 3.18
C VAL A 135 -1.25 8.05 3.49
N ASN A 136 -2.12 9.06 3.39
CA ASN A 136 -3.56 8.92 3.67
C ASN A 136 -4.40 8.45 2.47
N SER A 137 -3.92 8.60 1.23
CA SER A 137 -4.63 8.14 0.03
C SER A 137 -4.16 6.76 -0.44
N GLU A 138 -2.86 6.48 -0.31
CA GLU A 138 -2.20 5.31 -0.92
C GLU A 138 -1.73 4.29 0.13
N GLY A 139 -1.67 4.67 1.41
CA GLY A 139 -1.25 3.78 2.50
C GLY A 139 0.25 3.44 2.51
N HIS A 140 1.06 4.11 1.67
CA HIS A 140 2.50 3.92 1.57
C HIS A 140 3.23 5.23 1.24
N THR A 141 4.55 5.26 1.43
CA THR A 141 5.43 6.43 1.12
C THR A 141 6.01 6.41 -0.29
N ARG A 142 5.64 5.42 -1.11
CA ARG A 142 6.13 5.29 -2.48
C ARG A 142 5.39 6.24 -3.40
N ALA A 143 6.14 6.90 -4.28
CA ALA A 143 5.61 7.78 -5.29
C ALA A 143 5.90 7.21 -6.68
N ALA A 144 4.85 6.93 -7.45
CA ALA A 144 5.01 6.70 -8.88
C ALA A 144 5.36 8.03 -9.55
N VAL A 145 6.51 8.07 -10.23
CA VAL A 145 7.00 9.23 -10.96
C VAL A 145 7.18 8.84 -12.42
N THR A 146 6.63 9.63 -13.32
CA THR A 146 6.88 9.50 -14.77
C THR A 146 7.97 10.48 -15.16
N CYS A 147 9.06 9.98 -15.74
CA CYS A 147 10.11 10.82 -16.28
C CYS A 147 9.58 11.61 -17.50
N PRO A 148 9.63 12.96 -17.51
CA PRO A 148 9.16 13.75 -18.65
C PRO A 148 10.08 13.66 -19.88
N HIS A 149 11.27 13.07 -19.74
CA HIS A 149 12.26 12.99 -20.82
C HIS A 149 12.20 11.67 -21.61
N CYS A 150 11.84 10.56 -20.96
CA CYS A 150 11.81 9.25 -21.59
C CYS A 150 10.51 8.47 -21.35
N GLU A 151 9.53 9.08 -20.67
CA GLU A 151 8.22 8.51 -20.34
C GLU A 151 8.26 7.23 -19.49
N GLY A 152 9.45 6.81 -19.03
CA GLY A 152 9.63 5.70 -18.10
C GLY A 152 9.05 6.03 -16.73
N GLY A 153 8.21 5.13 -16.20
CA GLY A 153 7.69 5.18 -14.84
C GLY A 153 8.62 4.47 -13.85
N PHE A 154 8.84 5.07 -12.69
CA PHE A 154 9.58 4.46 -11.59
C PHE A 154 8.97 4.84 -10.22
N GLU A 155 9.17 4.01 -9.21
CA GLU A 155 8.75 4.30 -7.83
C GLU A 155 9.92 4.90 -7.05
N VAL A 156 9.70 6.02 -6.37
CA VAL A 156 10.65 6.59 -5.40
C VAL A 156 10.11 6.46 -3.99
N ASP A 157 10.96 6.07 -3.04
CA ASP A 157 10.63 6.08 -1.62
C ASP A 157 10.98 7.44 -1.01
N LEU A 158 9.96 8.15 -0.54
CA LEU A 158 10.11 9.48 0.04
C LEU A 158 10.47 9.45 1.52
N SER A 159 10.64 8.27 2.12
CA SER A 159 10.97 8.11 3.54
C SER A 159 12.44 8.41 3.92
N GLY A 160 13.21 9.06 3.02
CA GLY A 160 14.54 9.61 3.34
C GLY A 160 15.74 8.73 2.98
N GLY A 161 15.56 7.70 2.15
CA GLY A 161 16.69 6.90 1.64
C GLY A 161 17.40 7.59 0.47
N ARG A 162 18.72 7.79 0.55
CA ARG A 162 19.54 8.19 -0.61
C ARG A 162 19.30 7.20 -1.74
N LEU A 163 18.72 7.69 -2.84
CA LEU A 163 18.62 6.94 -4.10
C LEU A 163 20.01 6.87 -4.74
N GLY A 164 20.57 5.66 -4.79
CA GLY A 164 21.72 5.34 -5.63
C GLY A 164 23.04 5.15 -4.88
N GLU A 165 23.28 3.93 -4.43
CA GLU A 165 24.62 3.35 -4.47
C GLU A 165 24.55 2.00 -5.20
N SER A 166 25.18 1.94 -6.37
CA SER A 166 25.52 0.74 -7.13
C SER A 166 26.79 1.04 -7.90
#